data_AF-X0U7P2-F1
#
_entry.id   AF-X0U7P2-F1
#
_cell.length_a   1.000
_cell.length_b   1.000
_cell.length_c   1.000
_cell.angle_alpha   90.00
_cell.angle_beta   90.00
_cell.angle_gamma   90.00
#
_symmetry.space_group_name_H-M   'P 1'
#
loop_
_entity.id
_entity.type
_entity.pdbx_description
1 polymer ?
#
loop_
_entity_poly.entity_id
_entity_poly.type
_entity_poly.pdbx_seq_one_letter_code
_entity_poly.pdbx_strand_id
1 'polypeptide(L)'
;MPSLKTRVPHNRWVGESDEETGMPLRDKDGNYIINRTGGMEASMADVIEAVKEQDIMMLHVVDAIETTNVAHAQPGFTPVPEGFIFAGTDPVAVDVLSARYLHSMLPVNEARKVRKEHNLPSEFIQRVPLPYSDGQNILTGEGYDSPISRYLAFQHCEERGLGQQQYHVVGRDEWQGGELASLQGRIGRVDAGVFSELVTGTMYWDIFKPLWDLQAMGFAYLEANDSLTGSSYRQTILEALDENGDGVIDYSEKGRGVG
;
A
#
# COMPACT_ATOMS: atom_id res chain seq x y z
N MET A 1 -24.14 15.09 -7.79
CA MET A 1 -24.77 13.77 -8.06
C MET A 1 -23.82 12.69 -7.56
N PRO A 2 -24.27 11.79 -6.68
CA PRO A 2 -23.47 10.65 -6.25
C PRO A 2 -23.10 9.78 -7.45
N SER A 3 -21.81 9.56 -7.67
CA SER A 3 -21.30 8.64 -8.70
C SER A 3 -21.36 7.20 -8.19
N LEU A 4 -21.20 6.20 -9.07
CA LEU A 4 -21.08 4.78 -8.66
C LEU A 4 -20.04 4.61 -7.52
N LYS A 5 -18.94 5.39 -7.59
CA LYS A 5 -17.87 5.40 -6.59
C LYS A 5 -18.34 5.80 -5.19
N THR A 6 -19.34 6.66 -5.06
CA THR A 6 -19.91 7.05 -3.75
C THR A 6 -20.84 6.00 -3.15
N ARG A 7 -21.29 5.01 -3.93
CA ARG A 7 -22.18 3.94 -3.47
C ARG A 7 -21.46 2.66 -3.06
N VAL A 8 -20.18 2.54 -3.43
CA VAL A 8 -19.33 1.42 -3.02
C VAL A 8 -18.55 1.87 -1.78
N PRO A 9 -18.57 1.14 -0.65
CA PRO A 9 -17.83 1.53 0.54
C PRO A 9 -16.31 1.45 0.30
N HIS A 10 -15.59 2.57 0.37
CA HIS A 10 -14.12 2.61 0.28
C HIS A 10 -13.44 2.79 1.65
N ASN A 11 -14.24 2.98 2.69
CA ASN A 11 -13.82 3.24 4.07
C ASN A 11 -14.58 2.31 5.01
N ARG A 12 -13.93 1.88 6.10
CA ARG A 12 -14.58 1.05 7.12
C ARG A 12 -15.69 1.79 7.86
N TRP A 13 -15.60 3.10 7.99
CA TRP A 13 -16.66 3.94 8.55
C TRP A 13 -17.26 4.78 7.44
N VAL A 14 -18.58 4.67 7.25
CA VAL A 14 -19.33 5.44 6.25
C VAL A 14 -20.45 6.18 6.96
N GLY A 15 -20.49 7.50 6.83
CA GLY A 15 -21.58 8.31 7.35
C GLY A 15 -22.84 8.14 6.50
N GLU A 16 -24.00 8.14 7.16
CA GLU A 16 -25.26 8.29 6.45
C GLU A 16 -25.42 9.73 5.96
N SER A 17 -25.91 9.89 4.74
CA SER A 17 -26.18 11.18 4.14
C SER A 17 -27.64 11.26 3.71
N ASP A 18 -28.23 12.44 3.89
CA ASP A 18 -29.55 12.76 3.36
C ASP A 18 -29.51 12.72 1.82
N GLU A 19 -30.38 11.93 1.19
CA GLU A 19 -30.31 11.69 -0.26
C GLU A 19 -30.66 12.94 -1.10
N GLU A 20 -31.43 13.88 -0.55
CA GLU A 20 -31.85 15.09 -1.24
C GLU A 20 -30.75 16.17 -1.21
N THR A 21 -30.14 16.36 -0.04
CA THR A 21 -29.17 17.43 0.21
C THR A 21 -27.72 16.99 0.13
N GLY A 22 -27.44 15.69 0.27
CA GLY A 22 -26.10 15.12 0.38
C GLY A 22 -25.41 15.43 1.72
N MET A 23 -26.11 16.02 2.69
CA MET A 23 -25.53 16.39 3.98
C MET A 23 -25.48 15.19 4.94
N PRO A 24 -24.44 15.07 5.78
CA PRO A 24 -24.37 14.02 6.78
C PRO A 24 -25.53 14.08 7.78
N LEU A 25 -26.15 12.93 8.04
CA LEU A 25 -27.19 12.79 9.05
C LEU A 25 -26.59 12.73 10.46
N ARG A 26 -27.36 13.26 11.41
CA ARG A 26 -27.04 13.22 12.83
C ARG A 26 -28.16 12.58 13.64
N ASP A 27 -27.79 11.88 14.70
CA ASP A 27 -28.72 11.35 15.68
C ASP A 27 -29.33 12.45 16.55
N LYS A 28 -30.24 12.07 17.45
CA LYS A 28 -30.92 12.97 18.40
C LYS A 28 -29.96 13.70 19.35
N ASP A 29 -28.76 13.17 19.56
CA ASP A 29 -27.74 13.70 20.46
C ASP A 29 -26.74 14.58 19.69
N GLY A 30 -26.91 14.73 18.37
CA GLY A 30 -26.10 15.57 17.50
C GLY A 30 -24.85 14.88 16.96
N ASN A 31 -24.67 13.58 17.18
CA ASN A 31 -23.56 12.81 16.63
C ASN A 31 -23.85 12.40 15.20
N TYR A 32 -22.83 12.31 14.33
CA TYR A 32 -23.02 11.77 12.99
C TYR A 32 -23.42 10.29 13.04
N ILE A 33 -24.39 9.92 12.23
CA ILE A 33 -24.79 8.51 12.07
C ILE A 33 -23.77 7.84 11.16
N ILE A 34 -23.05 6.85 11.68
CA ILE A 34 -21.99 6.13 10.96
C ILE A 34 -22.24 4.62 10.99
N ASN A 35 -21.97 3.97 9.87
CA ASN A 35 -22.08 2.52 9.71
C ASN A 35 -20.70 1.91 9.45
N ARG A 36 -20.45 0.74 10.06
CA ARG A 36 -19.22 -0.01 9.82
C ARG A 36 -19.39 -0.92 8.61
N THR A 37 -18.45 -0.88 7.68
CA THR A 37 -18.37 -1.73 6.49
C THR A 37 -17.04 -2.48 6.46
N GLY A 38 -16.87 -3.39 5.49
CA GLY A 38 -15.60 -4.08 5.26
C GLY A 38 -14.52 -3.22 4.56
N GLY A 39 -14.84 -1.96 4.21
CA GLY A 39 -13.90 -1.04 3.57
C GLY A 39 -13.54 -1.40 2.14
N MET A 40 -12.40 -0.88 1.68
CA MET A 40 -11.92 -1.09 0.30
C MET A 40 -11.64 -2.58 0.04
N GLU A 41 -11.05 -3.29 1.00
CA GLU A 41 -10.66 -4.69 0.86
C GLU A 41 -11.86 -5.58 0.60
N ALA A 42 -12.94 -5.42 1.37
CA ALA A 42 -14.17 -6.15 1.15
C ALA A 42 -14.85 -5.76 -0.16
N SER A 43 -14.86 -4.47 -0.52
CA SER A 43 -15.43 -4.01 -1.78
C SER A 43 -14.69 -4.58 -3.00
N MET A 44 -13.36 -4.64 -2.97
CA MET A 44 -12.55 -5.29 -4.02
C MET A 44 -12.88 -6.78 -4.11
N ALA A 45 -12.94 -7.47 -2.98
CA ALA A 45 -13.30 -8.89 -2.93
C ALA A 45 -14.71 -9.16 -3.46
N ASP A 46 -15.69 -8.33 -3.09
CA ASP A 46 -17.09 -8.47 -3.53
C ASP A 46 -17.24 -8.22 -5.04
N VAL A 47 -16.48 -7.30 -5.61
CA VAL A 47 -16.46 -7.08 -7.07
C VAL A 47 -15.92 -8.31 -7.80
N ILE A 48 -14.83 -8.91 -7.32
CA ILE A 48 -14.26 -10.14 -7.91
C ILE A 48 -15.26 -11.31 -7.77
N GLU A 49 -15.83 -11.48 -6.57
CA GLU A 49 -16.83 -12.51 -6.28
C GLU A 49 -18.04 -12.40 -7.22
N ALA A 50 -18.54 -11.19 -7.47
CA ALA A 50 -19.71 -10.95 -8.31
C ALA A 50 -19.51 -11.33 -9.79
N VAL A 51 -18.26 -11.40 -10.27
CA VAL A 51 -17.94 -11.67 -11.67
C VAL A 51 -17.29 -13.04 -11.89
N LYS A 52 -16.71 -13.67 -10.87
CA LYS A 52 -15.91 -14.90 -11.04
C LYS A 52 -16.69 -16.08 -11.61
N GLU A 53 -18.01 -16.15 -11.37
CA GLU A 53 -18.88 -17.26 -11.83
C GLU A 53 -19.56 -16.98 -13.18
N GLN A 54 -19.24 -15.87 -13.85
CA GLN A 54 -19.89 -15.48 -15.11
C GLN A 54 -19.36 -16.21 -16.36
N ASP A 55 -18.55 -17.27 -16.19
CA ASP A 55 -17.93 -18.04 -17.28
C ASP A 55 -17.16 -17.15 -18.28
N ILE A 56 -16.47 -16.13 -17.74
CA ILE A 56 -15.61 -15.21 -18.50
C ILE A 56 -14.15 -15.47 -18.15
N MET A 57 -13.30 -15.53 -19.17
CA MET A 57 -11.86 -15.54 -18.96
C MET A 57 -11.43 -14.18 -18.39
N MET A 58 -10.89 -14.18 -17.17
CA MET A 58 -10.32 -12.99 -16.55
C MET A 58 -8.80 -13.04 -16.68
N LEU A 59 -8.24 -11.96 -17.25
CA LEU A 59 -6.81 -11.72 -17.30
C LEU A 59 -6.53 -10.43 -16.52
N HIS A 60 -5.73 -10.56 -15.47
CA HIS A 60 -5.30 -9.43 -14.65
C HIS A 60 -3.95 -8.95 -15.17
N VAL A 61 -3.86 -7.67 -15.49
CA VAL A 61 -2.65 -7.06 -16.06
C VAL A 61 -2.26 -5.87 -15.19
N VAL A 62 -0.98 -5.82 -14.83
CA VAL A 62 -0.36 -4.70 -14.11
C VAL A 62 0.73 -4.11 -14.97
N ASP A 63 0.60 -2.82 -15.28
CA ASP A 63 1.67 -2.03 -15.88
C ASP A 63 2.50 -1.38 -14.76
N ALA A 64 3.60 -2.03 -14.37
CA ALA A 64 4.54 -1.48 -13.40
C ALA A 64 5.56 -0.53 -14.05
N ILE A 65 5.46 -0.25 -15.36
CA ILE A 65 6.28 0.76 -16.06
C ILE A 65 5.61 2.13 -15.89
N GLU A 66 4.34 2.25 -16.29
CA GLU A 66 3.59 3.50 -16.14
C GLU A 66 3.51 3.89 -14.67
N THR A 67 3.24 2.92 -13.79
CA THR A 67 3.18 3.13 -12.35
C THR A 67 4.47 3.75 -11.78
N THR A 68 5.64 3.36 -12.31
CA THR A 68 6.94 3.89 -11.88
C THR A 68 7.24 5.27 -12.50
N ASN A 69 6.61 5.60 -13.62
CA ASN A 69 6.98 6.74 -14.48
C ASN A 69 5.95 7.87 -14.54
N VAL A 70 4.70 7.60 -14.17
CA VAL A 70 3.56 8.51 -14.32
C VAL A 70 2.70 8.43 -13.06
N ALA A 71 2.38 9.58 -12.46
CA ALA A 71 1.33 9.64 -11.45
C ALA A 71 -0.03 9.82 -12.11
N HIS A 72 -1.00 9.00 -11.68
CA HIS A 72 -2.38 9.00 -12.17
C HIS A 72 -3.09 10.37 -12.05
N ALA A 73 -2.56 11.33 -11.28
CA ALA A 73 -3.23 12.59 -10.98
C ALA A 73 -2.46 13.88 -11.31
N GLN A 74 -1.12 13.90 -11.47
CA GLN A 74 -0.38 15.17 -11.58
C GLN A 74 0.96 15.09 -12.35
N PRO A 75 1.41 16.21 -12.95
CA PRO A 75 2.77 16.35 -13.47
C PRO A 75 3.80 16.41 -12.33
N GLY A 76 5.08 16.10 -12.62
CA GLY A 76 6.18 16.31 -11.66
C GLY A 76 7.09 15.12 -11.39
N PHE A 77 6.97 14.03 -12.16
CA PHE A 77 7.79 12.83 -12.00
C PHE A 77 8.80 12.73 -13.14
N THR A 78 10.00 12.24 -12.83
CA THR A 78 11.04 11.96 -13.82
C THR A 78 10.95 10.48 -14.17
N PRO A 79 10.64 10.12 -15.42
CA PRO A 79 10.65 8.73 -15.83
C PRO A 79 12.02 8.10 -15.62
N VAL A 80 12.02 6.88 -15.11
CA VAL A 80 13.18 6.00 -14.98
C VAL A 80 13.04 4.82 -15.95
N PRO A 81 14.15 4.28 -16.48
CA PRO A 81 14.12 3.10 -17.33
C PRO A 81 13.95 1.85 -16.46
N GLU A 82 12.83 1.73 -15.76
CA GLU A 82 12.51 0.65 -14.84
C GLU A 82 11.03 0.28 -14.98
N GLY A 83 10.71 -1.00 -14.76
CA GLY A 83 9.36 -1.52 -14.76
C GLY A 83 9.22 -2.82 -15.55
N PHE A 84 8.18 -3.59 -15.21
CA PHE A 84 7.74 -4.75 -15.95
C PHE A 84 6.23 -4.68 -16.17
N ILE A 85 5.74 -5.46 -17.13
CA ILE A 85 4.31 -5.74 -17.26
C ILE A 85 4.09 -7.15 -16.71
N PHE A 86 3.19 -7.28 -15.74
CA PHE A 86 2.79 -8.56 -15.18
C PHE A 86 1.39 -8.92 -15.67
N ALA A 87 1.18 -10.19 -15.98
CA ALA A 87 -0.13 -10.70 -16.33
C ALA A 87 -0.34 -12.09 -15.74
N GLY A 88 -1.58 -12.38 -15.34
CA GLY A 88 -1.95 -13.68 -14.79
C GLY A 88 -3.45 -13.83 -14.65
N THR A 89 -3.90 -15.06 -14.45
CA THR A 89 -5.32 -15.39 -14.28
C THR A 89 -5.76 -15.38 -12.81
N ASP A 90 -4.80 -15.36 -11.87
CA ASP A 90 -5.08 -15.25 -10.45
C ASP A 90 -4.86 -13.80 -9.99
N PRO A 91 -5.92 -13.08 -9.58
CA PRO A 91 -5.81 -11.67 -9.21
C PRO A 91 -4.94 -11.44 -7.97
N VAL A 92 -5.02 -12.35 -6.99
CA VAL A 92 -4.25 -12.23 -5.74
C VAL A 92 -2.77 -12.45 -6.03
N ALA A 93 -2.43 -13.45 -6.83
CA ALA A 93 -1.05 -13.71 -7.23
C ALA A 93 -0.42 -12.52 -7.97
N VAL A 94 -1.15 -11.93 -8.93
CA VAL A 94 -0.68 -10.78 -9.71
C VAL A 94 -0.50 -9.54 -8.84
N ASP A 95 -1.41 -9.27 -7.92
CA ASP A 95 -1.32 -8.12 -7.02
C ASP A 95 -0.20 -8.29 -5.98
N VAL A 96 -0.02 -9.50 -5.40
CA VAL A 96 1.10 -9.80 -4.50
C VAL A 96 2.45 -9.66 -5.21
N LEU A 97 2.56 -10.19 -6.45
CA LEU A 97 3.76 -10.01 -7.28
C LEU A 97 4.05 -8.53 -7.53
N SER A 98 3.03 -7.77 -7.92
CA SER A 98 3.14 -6.33 -8.16
C SER A 98 3.61 -5.60 -6.91
N ALA A 99 3.03 -5.88 -5.74
CA ALA A 99 3.39 -5.25 -4.49
C ALA A 99 4.84 -5.58 -4.08
N ARG A 100 5.26 -6.85 -4.23
CA ARG A 100 6.63 -7.27 -3.93
C ARG A 100 7.65 -6.64 -4.88
N TYR A 101 7.29 -6.41 -6.13
CA TYR A 101 8.14 -5.71 -7.07
C TYR A 101 8.22 -4.22 -6.73
N LEU A 102 7.09 -3.52 -6.72
CA LEU A 102 7.03 -2.06 -6.61
C LEU A 102 7.53 -1.53 -5.25
N HIS A 103 7.22 -2.21 -4.14
CA HIS A 103 7.48 -1.71 -2.79
C HIS A 103 8.67 -2.38 -2.09
N SER A 104 9.56 -3.07 -2.82
CA SER A 104 10.77 -3.67 -2.24
C SER A 104 12.04 -3.18 -2.93
N MET A 105 12.82 -2.36 -2.22
CA MET A 105 14.10 -1.82 -2.71
C MET A 105 15.31 -2.64 -2.24
N LEU A 106 15.11 -3.66 -1.41
CA LEU A 106 16.17 -4.48 -0.84
C LEU A 106 15.97 -5.95 -1.19
N PRO A 107 17.05 -6.71 -1.46
CA PRO A 107 16.99 -8.15 -1.57
C PRO A 107 16.43 -8.79 -0.29
N VAL A 108 15.76 -9.94 -0.41
CA VAL A 108 14.98 -10.54 0.69
C VAL A 108 15.80 -10.80 1.96
N ASN A 109 17.07 -11.18 1.80
CA ASN A 109 17.96 -11.47 2.92
C ASN A 109 18.39 -10.20 3.67
N GLU A 110 18.54 -9.08 2.96
CA GLU A 110 18.82 -7.77 3.55
C GLU A 110 17.55 -7.20 4.19
N ALA A 111 16.42 -7.25 3.46
CA ALA A 111 15.12 -6.83 3.94
C ALA A 111 14.73 -7.50 5.27
N ARG A 112 14.97 -8.81 5.41
CA ARG A 112 14.72 -9.54 6.67
C ARG A 112 15.55 -9.04 7.85
N LYS A 113 16.80 -8.63 7.63
CA LYS A 113 17.67 -8.08 8.68
C LYS A 113 17.19 -6.70 9.09
N VAL A 114 17.02 -5.82 8.11
CA VAL A 114 16.54 -4.44 8.31
C VAL A 114 15.20 -4.43 9.02
N ARG A 115 14.24 -5.26 8.56
CA ARG A 115 12.93 -5.37 9.19
C ARG A 115 13.03 -5.69 10.68
N LYS A 116 13.90 -6.63 11.05
CA LYS A 116 14.10 -7.04 12.44
C LYS A 116 14.81 -5.95 13.25
N GLU A 117 15.85 -5.34 12.70
CA GLU A 117 16.66 -4.30 13.38
C GLU A 117 15.85 -3.03 13.66
N HIS A 118 14.97 -2.66 12.74
CA HIS A 118 14.14 -1.46 12.83
C HIS A 118 12.70 -1.71 13.29
N ASN A 119 12.37 -2.96 13.66
CA ASN A 119 11.02 -3.38 14.06
C ASN A 119 9.92 -2.97 13.05
N LEU A 120 10.20 -3.17 11.77
CA LEU A 120 9.29 -2.77 10.70
C LEU A 120 8.14 -3.78 10.50
N PRO A 121 6.90 -3.31 10.32
CA PRO A 121 5.71 -4.16 10.29
C PRO A 121 5.65 -5.12 9.08
N SER A 122 6.23 -4.74 7.94
CA SER A 122 5.97 -5.37 6.65
C SER A 122 7.26 -5.92 5.98
N GLU A 123 7.15 -6.82 4.98
CA GLU A 123 8.30 -7.30 4.19
C GLU A 123 8.70 -6.36 3.05
N PHE A 124 7.89 -5.34 2.77
CA PHE A 124 8.05 -4.39 1.68
C PHE A 124 8.98 -3.28 2.14
N ILE A 125 10.29 -3.51 2.13
CA ILE A 125 11.24 -2.54 2.69
C ILE A 125 11.68 -1.54 1.63
N GLN A 126 11.53 -0.26 1.93
CA GLN A 126 11.96 0.85 1.08
C GLN A 126 13.01 1.68 1.80
N ARG A 127 13.99 2.21 1.05
CA ARG A 127 14.92 3.23 1.54
C ARG A 127 14.22 4.58 1.48
N VAL A 128 14.23 5.31 2.58
CA VAL A 128 13.54 6.61 2.70
C VAL A 128 14.44 7.64 3.36
N PRO A 129 14.26 8.94 3.07
CA PRO A 129 14.82 9.99 3.90
C PRO A 129 14.15 9.97 5.28
N LEU A 130 14.92 9.76 6.34
CA LEU A 130 14.41 9.72 7.70
C LEU A 130 14.81 10.98 8.48
N PRO A 131 13.86 11.85 8.85
CA PRO A 131 14.15 13.05 9.63
C PRO A 131 14.48 12.69 11.09
N TYR A 132 15.29 13.53 11.73
CA TYR A 132 15.54 13.46 13.18
C TYR A 132 15.83 14.85 13.75
N SER A 133 15.54 15.03 15.03
CA SER A 133 15.84 16.28 15.73
C SER A 133 17.33 16.36 16.07
N ASP A 134 17.95 17.50 15.78
CA ASP A 134 19.30 17.85 16.20
C ASP A 134 19.30 19.25 16.83
N GLY A 135 19.13 19.30 18.15
CA GLY A 135 19.03 20.54 18.90
C GLY A 135 17.82 21.38 18.49
N GLN A 136 18.04 22.45 17.74
CA GLN A 136 16.98 23.33 17.21
C GLN A 136 16.67 23.08 15.73
N ASN A 137 17.29 22.08 15.12
CA ASN A 137 17.14 21.75 13.71
C ASN A 137 16.45 20.41 13.52
N ILE A 138 15.88 20.22 12.32
CA ILE A 138 15.52 18.90 11.81
C ILE A 138 16.52 18.56 10.71
N LEU A 139 17.26 17.47 10.88
CA LEU A 139 18.18 16.93 9.89
C LEU A 139 17.56 15.69 9.23
N THR A 140 18.09 15.29 8.08
CA THR A 140 17.63 14.12 7.33
C THR A 140 18.79 13.15 7.12
N GLY A 141 18.59 11.90 7.51
CA GLY A 141 19.48 10.77 7.21
C GLY A 141 18.84 9.79 6.24
N GLU A 142 19.57 8.72 5.89
CA GLU A 142 18.99 7.55 5.25
C GLU A 142 18.36 6.65 6.31
N GLY A 143 17.17 6.14 6.04
CA GLY A 143 16.49 5.17 6.88
C GLY A 143 15.62 4.24 6.04
N TYR A 144 14.74 3.52 6.72
CA TYR A 144 13.88 2.53 6.12
C TYR A 144 12.44 2.74 6.52
N ASP A 145 11.55 2.51 5.57
CA ASP A 145 10.12 2.41 5.81
C ASP A 145 9.63 1.05 5.29
N SER A 146 8.47 0.62 5.77
CA SER A 146 7.82 -0.57 5.25
C SER A 146 6.34 -0.29 5.04
N PRO A 147 5.90 0.12 3.84
CA PRO A 147 4.48 0.29 3.55
C PRO A 147 3.72 -0.94 4.01
N ILE A 148 2.73 -0.70 4.86
CA ILE A 148 1.93 -1.73 5.55
C ILE A 148 0.81 -2.23 4.62
N SER A 149 0.71 -1.62 3.43
CA SER A 149 -0.53 -1.24 2.77
C SER A 149 -1.34 -2.31 2.05
N ARG A 150 -0.96 -3.60 2.10
CA ARG A 150 -1.70 -4.62 1.32
C ARG A 150 -1.88 -5.99 1.95
N TYR A 151 -1.24 -6.27 3.09
CA TYR A 151 -1.26 -7.61 3.69
C TYR A 151 -2.67 -8.13 3.99
N LEU A 152 -3.53 -7.27 4.54
CA LEU A 152 -4.90 -7.65 4.90
C LEU A 152 -5.77 -7.94 3.68
N ALA A 153 -5.59 -7.19 2.58
CA ALA A 153 -6.35 -7.40 1.36
C ALA A 153 -6.03 -8.76 0.72
N PHE A 154 -4.75 -9.12 0.65
CA PHE A 154 -4.32 -10.41 0.10
C PHE A 154 -4.86 -11.58 0.90
N GLN A 155 -4.72 -11.52 2.23
CA GLN A 155 -5.24 -12.54 3.13
C GLN A 155 -6.76 -12.65 3.02
N HIS A 156 -7.48 -11.51 3.04
CA HIS A 156 -8.94 -11.49 2.94
C HIS A 156 -9.45 -12.14 1.64
N CYS A 157 -8.81 -11.85 0.50
CA CYS A 157 -9.17 -12.44 -0.78
C CYS A 157 -8.84 -13.93 -0.87
N GLU A 158 -7.69 -14.35 -0.35
CA GLU A 158 -7.29 -15.77 -0.31
C GLU A 158 -8.21 -16.61 0.59
N GLU A 159 -8.57 -16.10 1.77
CA GLU A 159 -9.53 -16.77 2.69
C GLU A 159 -10.92 -16.95 2.08
N ARG A 160 -11.31 -16.09 1.12
CA ARG A 160 -12.56 -16.18 0.36
C ARG A 160 -12.46 -17.05 -0.89
N GLY A 161 -11.29 -17.60 -1.19
CA GLY A 161 -11.05 -18.42 -2.38
C GLY A 161 -11.08 -17.63 -3.69
N LEU A 162 -10.69 -16.34 -3.66
CA LEU A 162 -10.64 -15.47 -4.84
C LEU A 162 -9.31 -15.56 -5.61
N GLY A 163 -8.34 -16.28 -5.05
CA GLY A 163 -6.99 -16.44 -5.57
C GLY A 163 -6.05 -16.90 -4.47
N GLN A 164 -4.75 -16.92 -4.74
CA GLN A 164 -3.72 -17.31 -3.77
C GLN A 164 -2.49 -16.41 -3.85
N GLN A 165 -1.79 -16.27 -2.72
CA GLN A 165 -0.56 -15.48 -2.64
C GLN A 165 0.67 -16.22 -3.19
N GLN A 166 0.57 -17.54 -3.38
CA GLN A 166 1.62 -18.36 -3.96
C GLN A 166 1.57 -18.32 -5.48
N TYR A 167 2.71 -18.06 -6.10
CA TYR A 167 2.84 -18.04 -7.55
C TYR A 167 4.25 -18.42 -7.98
N HIS A 168 4.40 -18.65 -9.28
CA HIS A 168 5.69 -18.72 -9.94
C HIS A 168 5.71 -17.73 -11.10
N VAL A 169 6.85 -17.09 -11.31
CA VAL A 169 7.06 -16.19 -12.46
C VAL A 169 7.65 -16.99 -13.61
N VAL A 170 7.10 -16.76 -14.80
CA VAL A 170 7.70 -17.13 -16.09
C VAL A 170 7.67 -15.93 -16.99
N GLY A 171 8.71 -15.73 -17.78
CA GLY A 171 8.79 -14.61 -18.71
C GLY A 171 10.22 -14.34 -19.14
N ARG A 172 10.40 -13.20 -19.82
CA ARG A 172 11.70 -12.76 -20.31
C ARG A 172 11.88 -11.29 -19.98
N ASP A 173 13.09 -10.93 -19.61
CA ASP A 173 13.50 -9.54 -19.57
C ASP A 173 13.91 -9.12 -20.99
N GLU A 174 13.07 -8.32 -21.64
CA GLU A 174 13.32 -7.84 -23.01
C GLU A 174 14.38 -6.73 -23.05
N TRP A 175 14.68 -6.07 -21.92
CA TRP A 175 15.62 -4.96 -21.89
C TRP A 175 17.06 -5.45 -21.64
N GLN A 176 17.26 -6.24 -20.59
CA GLN A 176 18.57 -6.73 -20.19
C GLN A 176 18.83 -8.19 -20.60
N GLY A 177 17.84 -8.85 -21.20
CA GLY A 177 17.91 -10.27 -21.56
C GLY A 177 17.77 -11.21 -20.36
N GLY A 178 17.65 -12.51 -20.63
CA GLY A 178 17.53 -13.54 -19.60
C GLY A 178 16.09 -13.94 -19.27
N GLU A 179 15.94 -15.11 -18.67
CA GLU A 179 14.65 -15.65 -18.24
C GLU A 179 14.27 -15.07 -16.87
N LEU A 180 13.00 -14.69 -16.73
CA LEU A 180 12.43 -14.31 -15.45
C LEU A 180 11.98 -15.55 -14.70
N ALA A 181 12.27 -15.57 -13.41
CA ALA A 181 11.86 -16.62 -12.50
C ALA A 181 11.45 -16.02 -11.16
N SER A 182 10.93 -16.86 -10.27
CA SER A 182 10.67 -16.46 -8.89
C SER A 182 11.30 -17.42 -7.89
N LEU A 183 11.84 -16.88 -6.81
CA LEU A 183 12.34 -17.64 -5.67
C LEU A 183 11.75 -17.07 -4.39
N GLN A 184 11.09 -17.92 -3.58
CA GLN A 184 10.41 -17.48 -2.34
C GLN A 184 9.47 -16.29 -2.53
N GLY A 185 8.75 -16.24 -3.67
CA GLY A 185 7.87 -15.13 -4.01
C GLY A 185 8.58 -13.85 -4.48
N ARG A 186 9.90 -13.85 -4.67
CA ARG A 186 10.64 -12.72 -5.25
C ARG A 186 10.90 -12.95 -6.72
N ILE A 187 10.61 -11.96 -7.54
CA ILE A 187 10.97 -11.97 -8.95
C ILE A 187 12.48 -11.77 -9.11
N GLY A 188 13.06 -12.46 -10.07
CA GLY A 188 14.46 -12.31 -10.42
C GLY A 188 14.74 -12.79 -11.83
N ARG A 189 15.99 -12.62 -12.24
CA ARG A 189 16.51 -13.10 -13.52
C ARG A 189 17.39 -14.31 -13.29
N VAL A 190 17.30 -15.29 -14.18
CA VAL A 190 18.24 -16.41 -14.25
C VAL A 190 19.19 -16.19 -15.42
N ASP A 191 20.48 -16.13 -15.11
CA ASP A 191 21.56 -16.09 -16.10
C ASP A 191 22.64 -17.11 -15.74
N ALA A 192 23.03 -17.94 -16.71
CA ALA A 192 23.99 -19.04 -16.53
C ALA A 192 23.72 -19.94 -15.29
N GLY A 193 22.44 -20.16 -14.95
CA GLY A 193 22.02 -20.95 -13.79
C GLY A 193 22.09 -20.23 -12.44
N VAL A 194 22.38 -18.93 -12.44
CA VAL A 194 22.41 -18.07 -11.25
C VAL A 194 21.18 -17.19 -11.21
N PHE A 195 20.46 -17.22 -10.08
CA PHE A 195 19.31 -16.35 -9.83
C PHE A 195 19.76 -15.04 -9.18
N SER A 196 19.33 -13.93 -9.76
CA SER A 196 19.54 -12.57 -9.23
C SER A 196 18.19 -11.91 -8.98
N GLU A 197 17.92 -11.51 -7.73
CA GLU A 197 16.68 -10.81 -7.37
C GLU A 197 16.59 -9.46 -8.11
N LEU A 198 15.39 -9.16 -8.62
CA LEU A 198 15.07 -7.86 -9.19
C LEU A 198 14.41 -7.01 -8.11
N VAL A 199 15.02 -5.88 -7.81
CA VAL A 199 14.53 -4.87 -6.85
C VAL A 199 14.40 -3.53 -7.57
N THR A 200 13.49 -2.69 -7.09
CA THR A 200 13.33 -1.34 -7.63
C THR A 200 14.43 -0.43 -7.09
N GLY A 201 14.95 0.46 -7.95
CA GLY A 201 15.92 1.48 -7.54
C GLY A 201 15.25 2.73 -6.98
N THR A 202 13.92 2.83 -7.11
CA THR A 202 13.14 4.04 -6.83
C THR A 202 12.11 3.78 -5.73
N MET A 203 11.95 4.74 -4.82
CA MET A 203 10.95 4.71 -3.76
C MET A 203 9.54 4.94 -4.34
N TYR A 204 8.65 3.99 -4.11
CA TYR A 204 7.28 4.00 -4.61
C TYR A 204 6.27 4.27 -3.48
N TRP A 205 5.48 5.33 -3.64
CA TRP A 205 4.49 5.81 -2.66
C TRP A 205 3.41 6.67 -3.33
N ASP A 206 2.23 6.77 -2.71
CA ASP A 206 1.14 7.65 -3.14
C ASP A 206 1.19 8.98 -2.38
N ILE A 207 1.23 10.09 -3.12
CA ILE A 207 1.26 11.46 -2.58
C ILE A 207 0.09 11.78 -1.65
N PHE A 208 -1.04 11.11 -1.84
CA PHE A 208 -2.23 11.30 -1.01
C PHE A 208 -2.26 10.40 0.23
N LYS A 209 -1.28 9.50 0.39
CA LYS A 209 -1.24 8.51 1.47
C LYS A 209 0.11 8.40 2.18
N PRO A 210 0.82 9.51 2.48
CA PRO A 210 2.13 9.45 3.11
C PRO A 210 2.08 8.77 4.49
N LEU A 211 0.99 8.92 5.24
CA LEU A 211 0.84 8.28 6.56
C LEU A 211 0.76 6.75 6.51
N TRP A 212 0.44 6.16 5.35
CA TRP A 212 0.35 4.71 5.20
C TRP A 212 1.52 4.13 4.39
N ASP A 213 2.00 4.86 3.39
CA ASP A 213 3.07 4.39 2.50
C ASP A 213 4.47 4.77 3.02
N LEU A 214 4.57 5.83 3.83
CA LEU A 214 5.81 6.40 4.39
C LEU A 214 5.63 6.69 5.89
N GLN A 215 5.04 5.75 6.63
CA GLN A 215 4.61 5.96 8.01
C GLN A 215 5.78 6.22 8.97
N ALA A 216 6.88 5.46 8.87
CA ALA A 216 8.04 5.67 9.72
C ALA A 216 8.66 7.05 9.47
N MET A 217 8.77 7.45 8.20
CA MET A 217 9.21 8.80 7.82
C MET A 217 8.26 9.88 8.35
N GLY A 218 6.94 9.69 8.20
CA GLY A 218 5.92 10.63 8.66
C GLY A 218 5.95 10.81 10.18
N PHE A 219 6.01 9.70 10.92
CA PHE A 219 6.11 9.73 12.38
C PHE A 219 7.42 10.36 12.86
N ALA A 220 8.55 10.07 12.22
CA ALA A 220 9.82 10.70 12.56
C ALA A 220 9.77 12.23 12.39
N TYR A 221 9.07 12.74 11.36
CA TYR A 221 8.85 14.20 11.21
C TYR A 221 8.00 14.77 12.35
N LEU A 222 6.92 14.07 12.72
CA LEU A 222 6.05 14.49 13.82
C LEU A 222 6.82 14.48 15.15
N GLU A 223 7.61 13.44 15.42
CA GLU A 223 8.44 13.35 16.63
C GLU A 223 9.49 14.45 16.72
N ALA A 224 10.17 14.74 15.60
CA ALA A 224 11.13 15.82 15.53
C ALA A 224 10.46 17.18 15.79
N ASN A 225 9.29 17.42 15.19
CA ASN A 225 8.53 18.64 15.40
C ASN A 225 8.00 18.76 16.85
N ASP A 226 7.43 17.68 17.38
CA ASP A 226 6.91 17.61 18.76
C ASP A 226 8.03 17.93 19.76
N SER A 227 9.22 17.36 19.54
CA SER A 227 10.42 17.63 20.35
C SER A 227 10.86 19.10 20.31
N LEU A 228 10.77 19.76 19.16
CA LEU A 228 11.19 21.15 18.98
C LEU A 228 10.19 22.17 19.52
N THR A 229 8.90 21.84 19.44
CA THR A 229 7.81 22.79 19.71
C THR A 229 7.08 22.53 21.02
N GLY A 230 7.31 21.37 21.66
CA GLY A 230 6.54 20.90 22.80
C GLY A 230 5.10 20.52 22.45
N SER A 231 4.82 20.27 21.17
CA SER A 231 3.52 19.75 20.71
C SER A 231 3.42 18.23 20.85
N SER A 232 2.28 17.66 20.46
CA SER A 232 1.96 16.25 20.59
C SER A 232 1.23 15.73 19.35
N TYR A 233 1.65 16.16 18.15
CA TYR A 233 0.97 15.82 16.91
C TYR A 233 1.01 14.34 16.60
N ARG A 234 2.12 13.64 16.90
CA ARG A 234 2.18 12.18 16.72
C ARG A 234 1.10 11.48 17.52
N GLN A 235 1.00 11.83 18.80
CA GLN A 235 -0.01 11.27 19.69
C GLN A 235 -1.42 11.59 19.21
N THR A 236 -1.66 12.83 18.77
CA THR A 236 -2.96 13.28 18.25
C THR A 236 -3.37 12.49 17.00
N ILE A 237 -2.41 12.20 16.10
CA ILE A 237 -2.67 11.42 14.88
C ILE A 237 -2.98 9.97 15.23
N LEU A 238 -2.21 9.35 16.12
CA LEU A 238 -2.48 7.98 16.57
C LEU A 238 -3.85 7.88 17.24
N GLU A 239 -4.19 8.78 18.17
CA GLU A 239 -5.51 8.80 18.82
C GLU A 239 -6.69 8.94 17.83
N ALA A 240 -6.47 9.62 16.70
CA ALA A 240 -7.49 9.84 15.70
C ALA A 240 -7.63 8.68 14.70
N LEU A 241 -6.53 8.01 14.36
CA LEU A 241 -6.46 7.08 13.23
C LEU A 241 -6.15 5.64 13.61
N ASP A 242 -5.30 5.38 14.61
CA ASP A 242 -4.94 4.03 15.07
C ASP A 242 -6.12 3.47 15.89
N GLU A 243 -7.01 2.74 15.22
CA GLU A 243 -8.27 2.28 15.79
C GLU A 243 -8.07 1.09 16.73
N ASN A 244 -6.97 0.37 16.58
CA ASN A 244 -6.68 -0.85 17.31
C ASN A 244 -5.63 -0.67 18.43
N GLY A 245 -4.86 0.42 18.40
CA GLY A 245 -3.90 0.83 19.42
C GLY A 245 -2.55 0.12 19.35
N ASP A 246 -2.17 -0.46 18.21
CA ASP A 246 -0.89 -1.15 18.03
C ASP A 246 0.25 -0.21 17.60
N GLY A 247 -0.04 1.08 17.42
CA GLY A 247 0.93 2.10 16.99
C GLY A 247 1.18 2.10 15.49
N VAL A 248 0.40 1.35 14.72
CA VAL A 248 0.43 1.27 13.26
C VAL A 248 -0.90 1.80 12.72
N ILE A 249 -0.84 2.60 11.66
CA ILE A 249 -2.06 3.03 10.93
C ILE A 249 -2.12 2.26 9.62
N ASP A 250 -3.01 1.28 9.52
CA ASP A 250 -3.21 0.49 8.30
C ASP A 250 -4.22 1.13 7.32
N TYR A 251 -4.33 0.62 6.09
CA TYR A 251 -5.22 1.18 5.06
C TYR A 251 -6.71 1.08 5.39
N SER A 252 -7.05 0.27 6.37
CA SER A 252 -8.40 0.09 6.88
C SER A 252 -8.72 1.08 8.01
N GLU A 253 -7.68 1.70 8.56
CA GLU A 253 -7.71 2.72 9.61
C GLU A 253 -7.58 4.12 9.00
N LYS A 254 -8.74 4.78 8.86
CA LYS A 254 -8.85 6.14 8.30
C LYS A 254 -9.53 7.11 9.27
N GLY A 255 -9.70 6.67 10.52
CA GLY A 255 -10.48 7.35 11.53
C GLY A 255 -11.98 7.29 11.26
N ARG A 256 -12.75 7.78 12.24
CA ARG A 256 -14.23 7.80 12.20
C ARG A 256 -14.81 9.08 11.59
N GLY A 257 -14.03 9.75 10.75
CA GLY A 257 -14.45 10.99 10.08
C GLY A 257 -15.53 10.71 9.03
N VAL A 258 -16.50 11.62 8.92
CA VAL A 258 -17.45 11.62 7.81
C VAL A 258 -16.73 12.20 6.59
N GLY A 259 -16.13 11.32 5.78
CA GLY A 259 -15.49 11.66 4.50
C GLY A 259 -16.43 11.44 3.32
#